data_AF-A0A1W2BG88-F1
#
_entry.id   AF-A0A1W2BG88-F1
#
_cell.length_a   1.000
_cell.length_b   1.000
_cell.length_c   1.000
_cell.angle_alpha   90.00
_cell.angle_beta   90.00
_cell.angle_gamma   90.00
#
_symmetry.space_group_name_H-M   'P 1'
#
loop_
_entity.id
_entity.type
_entity.pdbx_description
1 polymer ?
#
loop_
_entity_poly.entity_id
_entity_poly.type
_entity_poly.pdbx_seq_one_letter_code
_entity_poly.pdbx_strand_id
1 'polypeptide(L)'
;MRWFAVFAVVALLLVSVFSVMSEQDAVPQAPVAQTEYERRWVDSDGTVTAQLHTQPFQVRRGEGWVPIDTTLAVRADGMVAPVATVGDVVFSPGGGGPLVRLAEMSLTWPTPLPRPVLAGDIATYPDAQPGLDVVLTALPAGFSVTFTLKSPDAREIRLHAEKVKSGPSGTVTAGQVSGGPVGMRDAAGRTARAVRSVRPGGLTIRPAQAVLDAQWTRYPVAVTQEFSADALSWMVVGQSVTGQGYVSQWRPAGTATAGVAGEYDYRAYFELTAVPVHGKQVRTARLRIPACQQVEAWHIGAFGPGTTWTATEYRELIGVTDCGEVDVTALMTRAAAEGWQRISVAFAARTDQEPAQFGAPLVEVRYQ
;
A
#
# COMPACT_ATOMS: atom_id res chain seq x y z
N MET A 1 86.97 10.23 16.13
CA MET A 1 87.04 8.76 16.35
C MET A 1 85.70 8.36 16.96
N ARG A 2 84.67 7.93 16.21
CA ARG A 2 84.45 6.64 15.52
C ARG A 2 84.58 5.40 16.44
N TRP A 3 83.44 4.70 16.57
CA TRP A 3 83.18 3.29 17.00
C TRP A 3 83.10 3.07 18.53
N PHE A 4 82.09 2.41 19.13
CA PHE A 4 81.34 1.20 18.75
C PHE A 4 79.85 1.25 19.18
N ALA A 5 79.02 0.48 18.47
CA ALA A 5 77.65 0.14 18.82
C ALA A 5 77.57 -1.26 19.48
N VAL A 6 76.34 -1.62 19.86
CA VAL A 6 75.75 -2.95 20.11
C VAL A 6 75.68 -3.43 21.58
N PHE A 7 74.49 -3.39 22.22
CA PHE A 7 73.60 -4.56 22.44
C PHE A 7 72.35 -4.21 23.29
N ALA A 8 71.19 -4.65 22.78
CA ALA A 8 69.99 -5.16 23.47
C ALA A 8 69.28 -4.36 24.58
N VAL A 9 68.07 -3.85 24.27
CA VAL A 9 66.84 -4.20 25.02
C VAL A 9 65.66 -4.23 24.04
N VAL A 10 65.16 -5.43 23.73
CA VAL A 10 63.84 -5.67 23.12
C VAL A 10 62.97 -6.28 24.21
N ALA A 11 61.93 -5.57 24.65
CA ALA A 11 60.84 -6.16 25.43
C ALA A 11 59.56 -5.31 25.31
N LEU A 12 58.56 -5.93 24.67
CA LEU A 12 57.11 -5.76 24.82
C LEU A 12 56.52 -4.34 24.89
N LEU A 13 55.92 -3.90 23.77
CA LEU A 13 54.70 -3.09 23.76
C LEU A 13 53.78 -3.61 22.65
N LEU A 14 53.12 -4.74 22.94
CA LEU A 14 51.86 -5.14 22.33
C LEU A 14 50.82 -5.01 23.44
N VAL A 15 49.84 -4.12 23.29
CA VAL A 15 48.47 -4.20 23.85
C VAL A 15 47.73 -2.88 23.54
N SER A 16 46.55 -3.03 22.97
CA SER A 16 45.40 -2.10 22.95
C SER A 16 45.37 -0.94 21.96
N VAL A 17 45.10 -1.26 20.69
CA VAL A 17 44.21 -0.44 19.86
C VAL A 17 43.07 -1.34 19.40
N PHE A 18 42.09 -1.54 20.27
CA PHE A 18 40.80 -2.15 19.92
C PHE A 18 39.69 -1.35 20.59
N SER A 19 38.60 -1.18 19.84
CA SER A 19 37.31 -0.60 20.24
C SER A 19 37.17 0.92 20.16
N VAL A 20 37.21 1.43 18.93
CA VAL A 20 36.14 2.30 18.42
C VAL A 20 35.89 1.88 16.96
N MET A 21 35.18 0.77 16.76
CA MET A 21 34.51 0.53 15.48
C MET A 21 33.11 1.13 15.62
N SER A 22 32.88 2.22 14.89
CA SER A 22 31.57 2.84 14.77
C SER A 22 30.59 1.85 14.19
N GLU A 23 29.50 1.64 14.91
CA GLU A 23 28.33 0.82 14.55
C GLU A 23 27.48 1.51 13.47
N GLN A 24 28.10 2.11 12.45
CA GLN A 24 27.40 2.97 11.49
C GLN A 24 27.66 2.74 10.01
N ASP A 25 28.58 1.85 9.60
CA ASP A 25 28.77 1.55 8.17
C ASP A 25 29.17 0.08 7.94
N ALA A 26 28.32 -0.87 8.35
CA ALA A 26 28.40 -2.21 7.77
C ALA A 26 27.97 -2.09 6.30
N VAL A 27 28.91 -2.30 5.36
CA VAL A 27 28.60 -2.41 3.93
C VAL A 27 27.45 -3.41 3.79
N PRO A 28 26.29 -3.03 3.20
CA PRO A 28 25.18 -3.95 3.05
C PRO A 28 25.66 -5.18 2.29
N GLN A 29 25.61 -6.35 2.93
CA GLN A 29 25.90 -7.60 2.23
C GLN A 29 24.90 -7.74 1.08
N ALA A 30 25.37 -8.22 -0.07
CA ALA A 30 24.49 -8.49 -1.20
C ALA A 30 23.38 -9.45 -0.74
N PRO A 31 22.10 -9.16 -1.05
CA PRO A 31 21.01 -9.99 -0.57
C PRO A 31 21.10 -11.40 -1.16
N VAL A 32 20.91 -12.41 -0.31
CA VAL A 32 20.84 -13.83 -0.69
C VAL A 32 19.48 -14.19 -1.30
N ALA A 33 18.45 -13.39 -1.03
CA ALA A 33 17.15 -13.48 -1.68
C ALA A 33 16.49 -12.09 -1.75
N GLN A 34 15.81 -11.83 -2.86
CA GLN A 34 15.14 -10.57 -3.11
C GLN A 34 13.86 -10.82 -3.93
N THR A 35 12.75 -10.26 -3.47
CA THR A 35 11.46 -10.22 -4.17
C THR A 35 10.91 -8.80 -4.14
N GLU A 36 9.76 -8.55 -4.74
CA GLU A 36 9.06 -7.27 -4.68
C GLU A 36 8.72 -6.83 -3.24
N TYR A 37 8.61 -7.80 -2.29
CA TYR A 37 8.19 -7.59 -0.91
C TYR A 37 9.26 -7.94 0.13
N GLU A 38 10.35 -8.59 -0.29
CA GLU A 38 11.41 -8.98 0.65
C GLU A 38 12.82 -8.66 0.16
N ARG A 39 13.70 -8.39 1.13
CA ARG A 39 15.14 -8.47 0.95
C ARG A 39 15.73 -9.23 2.13
N ARG A 40 16.61 -10.19 1.84
CA ARG A 40 17.25 -11.04 2.86
C ARG A 40 18.75 -11.11 2.66
N TRP A 41 19.52 -11.08 3.73
CA TRP A 41 20.96 -11.26 3.74
C TRP A 41 21.37 -12.11 4.96
N VAL A 42 22.56 -12.69 4.89
CA VAL A 42 23.15 -13.47 5.99
C VAL A 42 24.16 -12.57 6.68
N ASP A 43 24.03 -12.37 7.98
CA ASP A 43 24.98 -11.61 8.77
C ASP A 43 26.26 -12.43 9.01
N SER A 44 27.34 -11.76 9.42
CA SER A 44 28.64 -12.41 9.65
C SER A 44 28.62 -13.49 10.73
N ASP A 45 27.62 -13.48 11.63
CA ASP A 45 27.40 -14.47 12.68
C ASP A 45 26.56 -15.68 12.22
N GLY A 46 26.16 -15.71 10.94
CA GLY A 46 25.30 -16.75 10.37
C GLY A 46 23.79 -16.54 10.57
N THR A 47 23.38 -15.46 11.26
CA THR A 47 21.97 -15.07 11.38
C THR A 47 21.45 -14.54 10.04
N VAL A 48 20.20 -14.86 9.67
CA VAL A 48 19.55 -14.25 8.51
C VAL A 48 18.77 -13.02 8.96
N THR A 49 19.00 -11.88 8.31
CA THR A 49 18.15 -10.69 8.46
C THR A 49 17.26 -10.54 7.22
N ALA A 50 15.96 -10.33 7.43
CA ALA A 50 14.97 -10.13 6.40
C ALA A 50 14.15 -8.86 6.64
N GLN A 51 13.99 -8.04 5.60
CA GLN A 51 13.02 -6.95 5.55
C GLN A 51 11.80 -7.42 4.77
N LEU A 52 10.63 -7.40 5.41
CA LEU A 52 9.35 -7.87 4.89
C LEU A 52 8.38 -6.69 4.79
N HIS A 53 8.01 -6.31 3.58
CA HIS A 53 7.16 -5.15 3.32
C HIS A 53 5.70 -5.55 3.13
N THR A 54 4.79 -4.68 3.56
CA THR A 54 3.33 -4.87 3.39
C THR A 54 2.83 -4.44 2.00
N GLN A 55 3.69 -3.76 1.22
CA GLN A 55 3.48 -3.35 -0.17
C GLN A 55 4.78 -3.52 -0.96
N PRO A 56 4.75 -3.59 -2.30
CA PRO A 56 5.98 -3.60 -3.07
C PRO A 56 6.82 -2.35 -2.82
N PHE A 57 8.12 -2.55 -2.64
CA PHE A 57 9.09 -1.45 -2.49
C PHE A 57 10.14 -1.44 -3.60
N GLN A 58 10.19 -2.51 -4.39
CA GLN A 58 11.07 -2.65 -5.54
C GLN A 58 10.42 -3.54 -6.59
N VAL A 59 10.91 -3.44 -7.84
CA VAL A 59 10.50 -4.29 -8.94
C VAL A 59 11.71 -4.70 -9.78
N ARG A 60 11.65 -5.91 -10.34
CA ARG A 60 12.70 -6.39 -11.24
C ARG A 60 12.61 -5.69 -12.60
N ARG A 61 13.75 -5.19 -13.08
CA ARG A 61 13.93 -4.60 -14.42
C ARG A 61 15.21 -5.16 -15.03
N GLY A 62 15.07 -5.96 -16.09
CA GLY A 62 16.17 -6.75 -16.63
C GLY A 62 16.74 -7.69 -15.58
N GLU A 63 18.06 -7.60 -15.35
CA GLU A 63 18.75 -8.43 -14.36
C GLU A 63 18.75 -7.80 -12.95
N GLY A 64 18.37 -6.53 -12.82
CA GLY A 64 18.46 -5.78 -11.56
C GLY A 64 17.12 -5.50 -10.88
N TRP A 65 17.20 -4.95 -9.67
CA TRP A 65 16.08 -4.42 -8.91
C TRP A 65 16.15 -2.89 -8.87
N VAL A 66 15.03 -2.24 -9.12
CA VAL A 66 14.89 -0.78 -8.96
C VAL A 66 13.82 -0.49 -7.92
N PRO A 67 13.91 0.64 -7.19
CA PRO A 67 12.83 1.09 -6.32
C PRO A 67 11.52 1.27 -7.10
N ILE A 68 10.39 1.14 -6.40
CA ILE A 68 9.10 1.51 -6.99
C ILE A 68 9.07 3.00 -7.28
N ASP A 69 8.64 3.36 -8.48
CA ASP A 69 8.43 4.71 -8.97
C ASP A 69 7.11 4.76 -9.74
N THR A 70 6.09 5.36 -9.13
CA THR A 70 4.75 5.50 -9.71
C THR A 70 4.63 6.71 -10.64
N THR A 71 5.68 7.52 -10.81
CA THR A 71 5.66 8.71 -11.68
C THR A 71 5.29 8.29 -13.10
N LEU A 72 4.27 8.92 -13.66
CA LEU A 72 3.78 8.62 -15.00
C LEU A 72 4.68 9.25 -16.07
N ALA A 73 5.01 8.44 -17.06
CA ALA A 73 5.72 8.85 -18.26
C ALA A 73 4.99 8.37 -19.52
N VAL A 74 5.13 9.13 -20.61
CA VAL A 74 4.69 8.70 -21.93
C VAL A 74 5.74 7.74 -22.50
N ARG A 75 5.31 6.53 -22.85
CA ARG A 75 6.12 5.47 -23.46
C ARG A 75 6.36 5.74 -24.95
N ALA A 76 7.31 5.02 -25.53
CA ALA A 76 7.61 5.11 -26.97
C ALA A 76 6.42 4.71 -27.88
N ASP A 77 5.52 3.86 -27.38
CA ASP A 77 4.27 3.48 -28.05
C ASP A 77 3.13 4.52 -27.88
N GLY A 78 3.42 5.65 -27.21
CA GLY A 78 2.50 6.74 -26.94
C GLY A 78 1.60 6.52 -25.73
N MET A 79 1.59 5.34 -25.11
CA MET A 79 0.80 5.07 -23.91
C MET A 79 1.39 5.73 -22.68
N VAL A 80 0.60 5.89 -21.62
CA VAL A 80 1.07 6.44 -20.33
C VAL A 80 1.25 5.31 -19.34
N ALA A 81 2.38 5.24 -18.64
CA ALA A 81 2.64 4.21 -17.63
C ALA A 81 3.57 4.74 -16.53
N PRO A 82 3.53 4.17 -15.31
CA PRO A 82 4.51 4.48 -14.28
C PRO A 82 5.92 4.00 -14.68
N VAL A 83 6.95 4.69 -14.17
CA VAL A 83 8.36 4.36 -14.44
C VAL A 83 8.73 2.95 -13.96
N ALA A 84 8.33 2.59 -12.73
CA ALA A 84 8.68 1.31 -12.13
C ALA A 84 7.64 0.83 -11.11
N THR A 85 6.72 -0.03 -11.52
CA THR A 85 5.75 -0.70 -10.64
C THR A 85 5.71 -2.21 -10.88
N VAL A 86 5.26 -2.96 -9.88
CA VAL A 86 4.92 -4.39 -10.00
C VAL A 86 3.66 -4.56 -10.83
N GLY A 87 2.67 -3.69 -10.62
CA GLY A 87 1.51 -3.62 -11.49
C GLY A 87 1.93 -3.08 -12.85
N ASP A 88 1.90 -3.92 -13.88
CA ASP A 88 2.11 -3.48 -15.28
C ASP A 88 0.84 -2.77 -15.79
N VAL A 89 0.60 -1.58 -15.21
CA VAL A 89 -0.55 -0.74 -15.53
C VAL A 89 -0.21 0.20 -16.67
N VAL A 90 -1.14 0.34 -17.61
CA VAL A 90 -1.00 1.22 -18.76
C VAL A 90 -2.28 2.04 -18.91
N PHE A 91 -2.14 3.35 -18.94
CA PHE A 91 -3.19 4.34 -19.11
C PHE A 91 -3.28 4.85 -20.55
N SER A 92 -4.49 5.22 -20.95
CA SER A 92 -4.78 5.78 -22.27
C SER A 92 -4.04 7.10 -22.52
N PRO A 93 -3.56 7.36 -23.75
CA PRO A 93 -3.16 8.71 -24.15
C PRO A 93 -4.33 9.59 -24.59
N GLY A 94 -5.57 9.10 -24.47
CA GLY A 94 -6.78 9.69 -25.06
C GLY A 94 -7.25 8.90 -26.30
N GLY A 95 -8.32 9.37 -26.93
CA GLY A 95 -8.95 8.70 -28.08
C GLY A 95 -9.85 7.53 -27.68
N GLY A 96 -10.14 6.63 -28.63
CA GLY A 96 -11.13 5.54 -28.46
C GLY A 96 -10.58 4.21 -27.94
N GLY A 97 -9.31 4.15 -27.52
CA GLY A 97 -8.69 2.94 -26.97
C GLY A 97 -9.10 2.67 -25.52
N PRO A 98 -8.61 1.57 -24.92
CA PRO A 98 -8.80 1.29 -23.49
C PRO A 98 -8.37 2.48 -22.62
N LEU A 99 -9.19 2.79 -21.61
CA LEU A 99 -8.88 3.77 -20.57
C LEU A 99 -7.67 3.31 -19.74
N VAL A 100 -7.69 2.03 -19.36
CA VAL A 100 -6.63 1.40 -18.56
C VAL A 100 -6.55 -0.09 -18.84
N ARG A 101 -5.33 -0.62 -18.83
CA ARG A 101 -5.03 -2.05 -18.81
C ARG A 101 -4.18 -2.37 -17.57
N LEU A 102 -4.48 -3.48 -16.92
CA LEU A 102 -3.69 -4.03 -15.80
C LEU A 102 -3.73 -5.56 -15.89
N ALA A 103 -2.58 -6.18 -16.14
CA ALA A 103 -2.49 -7.62 -16.43
C ALA A 103 -3.49 -8.01 -17.53
N GLU A 104 -4.42 -8.92 -17.24
CA GLU A 104 -5.44 -9.35 -18.20
C GLU A 104 -6.70 -8.45 -18.24
N MET A 105 -6.83 -7.51 -17.30
CA MET A 105 -8.00 -6.63 -17.21
C MET A 105 -7.85 -5.44 -18.15
N SER A 106 -8.96 -5.08 -18.81
CA SER A 106 -9.08 -3.84 -19.58
C SER A 106 -10.39 -3.14 -19.24
N LEU A 107 -10.32 -1.83 -19.00
CA LEU A 107 -11.48 -0.95 -18.90
C LEU A 107 -11.42 0.07 -20.04
N THR A 108 -12.54 0.30 -20.71
CA THR A 108 -12.65 1.24 -21.84
C THR A 108 -13.75 2.24 -21.58
N TRP A 109 -13.43 3.52 -21.77
CA TRP A 109 -14.41 4.60 -21.71
C TRP A 109 -15.27 4.57 -22.99
N PRO A 110 -16.59 4.81 -22.90
CA PRO A 110 -17.52 4.59 -24.03
C PRO A 110 -17.36 5.60 -25.18
N THR A 111 -16.76 6.76 -24.92
CA THR A 111 -16.50 7.81 -25.91
C THR A 111 -15.00 8.08 -26.04
N PRO A 112 -14.55 8.71 -27.14
CA PRO A 112 -13.15 9.14 -27.24
C PRO A 112 -12.76 10.03 -26.06
N LEU A 113 -11.67 9.68 -25.38
CA LEU A 113 -11.13 10.44 -24.25
C LEU A 113 -10.31 11.64 -24.73
N PRO A 114 -10.29 12.74 -23.97
CA PRO A 114 -9.30 13.80 -24.17
C PRO A 114 -7.89 13.27 -23.90
N ARG A 115 -6.86 14.02 -24.32
CA ARG A 115 -5.49 13.74 -23.87
C ARG A 115 -5.39 13.99 -22.35
N PRO A 116 -4.78 13.09 -21.56
CA PRO A 116 -4.66 13.30 -20.13
C PRO A 116 -3.66 14.40 -19.78
N VAL A 117 -3.92 15.09 -18.67
CA VAL A 117 -2.95 15.94 -17.97
C VAL A 117 -2.25 15.07 -16.93
N LEU A 118 -0.92 15.01 -16.99
CA LEU A 118 -0.11 14.18 -16.10
C LEU A 118 0.48 15.02 -14.96
N ALA A 119 0.40 14.52 -13.73
CA ALA A 119 1.03 15.11 -12.55
C ALA A 119 1.46 14.00 -11.58
N GLY A 120 2.77 13.76 -11.47
CA GLY A 120 3.28 12.66 -10.64
C GLY A 120 2.73 11.31 -11.11
N ASP A 121 2.03 10.61 -10.22
CA ASP A 121 1.36 9.34 -10.47
C ASP A 121 -0.08 9.47 -11.02
N ILE A 122 -0.54 10.70 -11.29
CA ILE A 122 -1.93 10.99 -11.68
C ILE A 122 -2.03 11.32 -13.18
N ALA A 123 -3.01 10.70 -13.85
CA ALA A 123 -3.50 11.05 -15.18
C ALA A 123 -4.95 11.53 -15.11
N THR A 124 -5.19 12.80 -15.39
CA THR A 124 -6.53 13.41 -15.40
C THR A 124 -7.03 13.58 -16.82
N TYR A 125 -8.19 13.02 -17.14
CA TYR A 125 -8.93 13.20 -18.39
C TYR A 125 -10.07 14.19 -18.14
N PRO A 126 -9.86 15.49 -18.41
CA PRO A 126 -10.82 16.54 -18.07
C PRO A 126 -12.05 16.46 -18.98
N ASP A 127 -13.23 16.56 -18.39
CA ASP A 127 -14.51 16.53 -19.12
C ASP A 127 -14.63 15.32 -20.07
N ALA A 128 -14.15 14.15 -19.61
CA ALA A 128 -14.33 12.86 -20.28
C ALA A 128 -15.82 12.57 -20.59
N GLN A 129 -16.71 13.17 -19.80
CA GLN A 129 -18.09 13.49 -20.12
C GLN A 129 -18.37 14.90 -19.58
N PRO A 130 -19.33 15.68 -20.13
CA PRO A 130 -19.69 16.98 -19.55
C PRO A 130 -19.95 16.90 -18.05
N GLY A 131 -19.18 17.67 -17.27
CA GLY A 131 -19.30 17.71 -15.80
C GLY A 131 -18.64 16.54 -15.06
N LEU A 132 -17.87 15.68 -15.73
CA LEU A 132 -17.20 14.53 -15.13
C LEU A 132 -15.77 14.39 -15.67
N ASP A 133 -14.80 14.45 -14.76
CA ASP A 133 -13.42 14.07 -15.05
C ASP A 133 -13.21 12.59 -14.72
N VAL A 134 -12.39 11.91 -15.51
CA VAL A 134 -11.83 10.60 -15.13
C VAL A 134 -10.40 10.84 -14.65
N VAL A 135 -10.06 10.38 -13.45
CA VAL A 135 -8.73 10.52 -12.87
C VAL A 135 -8.21 9.13 -12.57
N LEU A 136 -7.05 8.79 -13.12
CA LEU A 136 -6.34 7.54 -12.83
C LEU A 136 -5.11 7.85 -12.00
N THR A 137 -4.88 7.08 -10.94
CA THR A 137 -3.66 7.17 -10.12
C THR A 137 -2.93 5.84 -10.16
N ALA A 138 -1.65 5.85 -10.55
CA ALA A 138 -0.82 4.65 -10.55
C ALA A 138 -0.37 4.27 -9.13
N LEU A 139 -0.41 2.98 -8.83
CA LEU A 139 -0.06 2.44 -7.52
C LEU A 139 1.01 1.35 -7.68
N PRO A 140 1.79 1.02 -6.62
CA PRO A 140 2.87 0.03 -6.70
C PRO A 140 2.49 -1.30 -7.37
N ALA A 141 1.26 -1.77 -7.16
CA ALA A 141 0.73 -3.02 -7.68
C ALA A 141 -0.60 -2.88 -8.45
N GLY A 142 -0.98 -1.67 -8.87
CA GLY A 142 -2.31 -1.43 -9.45
C GLY A 142 -2.58 0.01 -9.82
N PHE A 143 -3.85 0.40 -9.72
CA PHE A 143 -4.30 1.78 -9.91
C PHE A 143 -5.64 2.05 -9.23
N SER A 144 -5.91 3.31 -8.92
CA SER A 144 -7.27 3.77 -8.63
C SER A 144 -7.87 4.51 -9.82
N VAL A 145 -9.17 4.33 -10.04
CA VAL A 145 -9.98 5.17 -10.91
C VAL A 145 -10.94 5.99 -10.06
N THR A 146 -10.89 7.31 -10.24
CA THR A 146 -11.79 8.26 -9.61
C THR A 146 -12.58 8.99 -10.70
N PHE A 147 -13.89 8.96 -10.58
CA PHE A 147 -14.79 9.80 -11.36
C PHE A 147 -15.07 11.05 -10.52
N THR A 148 -14.61 12.22 -10.97
CA THR A 148 -14.80 13.49 -10.27
C THR A 148 -16.02 14.18 -10.87
N LEU A 149 -17.15 14.07 -10.18
CA LEU A 149 -18.43 14.64 -10.59
C LEU A 149 -18.45 16.11 -10.17
N LYS A 150 -18.66 17.02 -11.13
CA LYS A 150 -18.74 18.48 -10.90
C LYS A 150 -20.19 18.94 -10.63
N SER A 151 -21.16 18.10 -10.96
CA SER A 151 -22.61 18.32 -10.79
C SER A 151 -23.32 16.99 -10.46
N PRO A 152 -24.60 17.01 -10.02
CA PRO A 152 -25.38 15.80 -9.78
C PRO A 152 -25.76 15.00 -11.04
N ASP A 153 -25.40 15.45 -12.24
CA ASP A 153 -25.95 14.92 -13.50
C ASP A 153 -25.42 13.53 -13.87
N ALA A 154 -24.24 13.16 -13.35
CA ALA A 154 -23.63 11.84 -13.56
C ALA A 154 -24.27 10.77 -12.67
N ARG A 155 -25.51 10.40 -13.01
CA ARG A 155 -26.33 9.41 -12.28
C ARG A 155 -25.86 7.98 -12.49
N GLU A 156 -25.20 7.70 -13.61
CA GLU A 156 -24.70 6.39 -13.98
C GLU A 156 -23.43 6.53 -14.82
N ILE A 157 -22.39 5.79 -14.44
CA ILE A 157 -21.09 5.78 -15.10
C ILE A 157 -20.90 4.39 -15.69
N ARG A 158 -20.77 4.30 -17.02
CA ARG A 158 -20.67 3.04 -17.74
C ARG A 158 -19.30 2.92 -18.40
N LEU A 159 -18.65 1.78 -18.17
CA LEU A 159 -17.41 1.40 -18.83
C LEU A 159 -17.61 0.05 -19.52
N HIS A 160 -16.93 -0.13 -20.65
CA HIS A 160 -16.72 -1.49 -21.16
C HIS A 160 -15.63 -2.14 -20.33
N ALA A 161 -15.84 -3.40 -19.97
CA ALA A 161 -14.93 -4.13 -19.08
C ALA A 161 -14.68 -5.53 -19.61
N GLU A 162 -13.41 -5.86 -19.84
CA GLU A 162 -13.00 -7.18 -20.32
C GLU A 162 -12.50 -8.04 -19.17
N LYS A 163 -12.94 -9.30 -19.14
CA LYS A 163 -12.57 -10.32 -18.15
C LYS A 163 -12.92 -9.99 -16.69
N VAL A 164 -13.65 -8.90 -16.45
CA VAL A 164 -14.13 -8.52 -15.11
C VAL A 164 -15.34 -9.36 -14.71
N LYS A 165 -15.31 -9.90 -13.49
CA LYS A 165 -16.38 -10.67 -12.87
C LYS A 165 -16.73 -10.09 -11.51
N SER A 166 -17.98 -10.20 -11.09
CA SER A 166 -18.37 -9.88 -9.71
C SER A 166 -17.73 -10.85 -8.72
N GLY A 167 -17.21 -10.31 -7.63
CA GLY A 167 -16.75 -11.06 -6.46
C GLY A 167 -17.65 -10.84 -5.24
N PRO A 168 -17.37 -11.52 -4.13
CA PRO A 168 -18.14 -11.37 -2.89
C PRO A 168 -18.00 -9.96 -2.29
N SER A 169 -18.96 -9.58 -1.47
CA SER A 169 -18.92 -8.35 -0.65
C SER A 169 -18.59 -7.07 -1.43
N GLY A 170 -19.11 -6.97 -2.66
CA GLY A 170 -18.92 -5.80 -3.50
C GLY A 170 -17.51 -5.68 -4.10
N THR A 171 -16.80 -6.79 -4.30
CA THR A 171 -15.54 -6.84 -5.07
C THR A 171 -15.74 -7.21 -6.54
N VAL A 172 -14.68 -7.06 -7.33
CA VAL A 172 -14.55 -7.61 -8.67
C VAL A 172 -13.23 -8.32 -8.83
N THR A 173 -13.16 -9.26 -9.77
CA THR A 173 -11.94 -9.97 -10.14
C THR A 173 -11.75 -10.02 -11.65
N ALA A 174 -10.49 -10.06 -12.09
CA ALA A 174 -10.09 -10.30 -13.47
C ALA A 174 -8.73 -11.01 -13.46
N GLY A 175 -8.75 -12.35 -13.49
CA GLY A 175 -7.55 -13.15 -13.26
C GLY A 175 -6.97 -12.90 -11.86
N GLN A 176 -5.73 -12.42 -11.79
CA GLN A 176 -5.07 -12.04 -10.53
C GLN A 176 -5.44 -10.63 -10.04
N VAL A 177 -6.12 -9.83 -10.87
CA VAL A 177 -6.55 -8.49 -10.47
C VAL A 177 -7.79 -8.61 -9.59
N SER A 178 -7.79 -7.91 -8.47
CA SER A 178 -8.96 -7.69 -7.63
C SER A 178 -9.28 -6.20 -7.57
N GLY A 179 -10.58 -5.87 -7.47
CA GLY A 179 -11.05 -4.51 -7.28
C GLY A 179 -11.98 -4.42 -6.08
N GLY A 180 -11.78 -3.39 -5.27
CA GLY A 180 -12.54 -3.13 -4.05
C GLY A 180 -13.99 -2.68 -4.31
N PRO A 181 -14.77 -2.46 -3.23
CA PRO A 181 -16.01 -1.69 -3.29
C PRO A 181 -15.81 -0.28 -3.84
N VAL A 182 -16.88 0.36 -4.30
CA VAL A 182 -16.85 1.72 -4.84
C VAL A 182 -17.25 2.72 -3.75
N GLY A 183 -16.31 3.58 -3.37
CA GLY A 183 -16.53 4.65 -2.40
C GLY A 183 -16.93 5.96 -3.09
N MET A 184 -17.60 6.82 -2.34
CA MET A 184 -17.87 8.20 -2.72
C MET A 184 -17.36 9.13 -1.63
N ARG A 185 -16.83 10.28 -2.01
CA ARG A 185 -16.44 11.36 -1.11
C ARG A 185 -16.76 12.71 -1.73
N ASP A 186 -17.49 13.55 -1.02
CA ASP A 186 -17.76 14.92 -1.47
C ASP A 186 -16.65 15.89 -1.04
N ALA A 187 -16.70 17.14 -1.51
CA ALA A 187 -15.67 18.14 -1.23
C ALA A 187 -15.63 18.61 0.24
N ALA A 188 -16.65 18.29 1.04
CA ALA A 188 -16.62 18.50 2.50
C ALA A 188 -16.03 17.28 3.24
N GLY A 189 -15.70 16.22 2.52
CA GLY A 189 -15.13 14.99 3.06
C GLY A 189 -16.15 13.95 3.50
N ARG A 190 -17.46 14.19 3.32
CA ARG A 190 -18.51 13.21 3.64
C ARG A 190 -18.48 12.09 2.63
N THR A 191 -18.75 10.88 3.10
CA THR A 191 -18.59 9.68 2.30
C THR A 191 -19.87 8.86 2.20
N ALA A 192 -19.94 8.07 1.13
CA ALA A 192 -21.01 7.10 0.91
C ALA A 192 -20.48 5.95 0.06
N ARG A 193 -21.33 4.95 -0.22
CA ARG A 193 -21.03 3.87 -1.17
C ARG A 193 -21.80 4.09 -2.46
N ALA A 194 -21.12 3.91 -3.59
CA ALA A 194 -21.78 3.73 -4.87
C ALA A 194 -22.06 2.24 -5.10
N VAL A 195 -23.08 1.93 -5.88
CA VAL A 195 -23.40 0.56 -6.28
C VAL A 195 -22.70 0.26 -7.59
N ARG A 196 -21.96 -0.85 -7.65
CA ARG A 196 -21.40 -1.37 -8.90
C ARG A 196 -22.19 -2.59 -9.36
N SER A 197 -22.42 -2.67 -10.66
CA SER A 197 -22.92 -3.87 -11.32
C SER A 197 -22.00 -4.28 -12.46
N VAL A 198 -21.76 -5.58 -12.61
CA VAL A 198 -20.95 -6.14 -13.70
C VAL A 198 -21.85 -7.02 -14.55
N ARG A 199 -21.73 -6.85 -15.87
CA ARG A 199 -22.34 -7.70 -16.89
C ARG A 199 -21.23 -8.14 -17.86
N PRO A 200 -21.43 -9.19 -18.67
CA PRO A 200 -20.47 -9.53 -19.71
C PRO A 200 -20.13 -8.30 -20.58
N GLY A 201 -18.85 -7.92 -20.62
CA GLY A 201 -18.37 -6.76 -21.40
C GLY A 201 -18.65 -5.38 -20.79
N GLY A 202 -19.22 -5.28 -19.58
CA GLY A 202 -19.64 -4.00 -19.02
C GLY A 202 -19.54 -3.89 -17.50
N LEU A 203 -19.13 -2.72 -17.04
CA LEU A 203 -19.08 -2.32 -15.64
C LEU A 203 -19.83 -0.99 -15.48
N THR A 204 -20.83 -0.99 -14.61
CA THR A 204 -21.66 0.19 -14.35
C THR A 204 -21.57 0.57 -12.89
N ILE A 205 -21.26 1.83 -12.62
CA ILE A 205 -21.25 2.44 -11.30
C ILE A 205 -22.42 3.41 -11.19
N ARG A 206 -23.19 3.27 -10.11
CA ARG A 206 -24.31 4.13 -9.75
C ARG A 206 -23.97 4.83 -8.45
N PRO A 207 -23.59 6.12 -8.50
CA PRO A 207 -23.45 6.93 -7.29
C PRO A 207 -24.73 6.90 -6.44
N ALA A 208 -24.59 7.10 -5.14
CA ALA A 208 -25.70 7.23 -4.21
C ALA A 208 -26.50 8.50 -4.51
N GLN A 209 -27.70 8.34 -5.06
CA GLN A 209 -28.53 9.45 -5.52
C GLN A 209 -28.94 10.39 -4.40
N ALA A 210 -29.28 9.81 -3.23
CA ALA A 210 -29.57 10.59 -2.02
C ALA A 210 -28.40 11.52 -1.60
N VAL A 211 -27.16 11.15 -1.93
CA VAL A 211 -25.99 12.02 -1.71
C VAL A 211 -25.86 13.04 -2.82
N LEU A 212 -26.02 12.67 -4.09
CA LEU A 212 -25.94 13.66 -5.18
C LEU A 212 -27.01 14.76 -5.07
N ASP A 213 -28.22 14.41 -4.61
CA ASP A 213 -29.37 15.30 -4.51
C ASP A 213 -29.46 16.09 -3.20
N ALA A 214 -28.65 15.72 -2.21
CA ALA A 214 -28.70 16.39 -0.92
C ALA A 214 -28.23 17.85 -1.04
N GLN A 215 -29.01 18.78 -0.48
CA GLN A 215 -28.67 20.20 -0.40
C GLN A 215 -27.35 20.44 0.36
N TRP A 216 -27.00 19.52 1.24
CA TRP A 216 -25.77 19.61 2.00
C TRP A 216 -24.55 19.23 1.17
N THR A 217 -24.67 18.51 0.06
CA THR A 217 -23.53 18.01 -0.74
C THR A 217 -22.65 19.13 -1.27
N ARG A 218 -21.34 18.90 -1.24
CA ARG A 218 -20.35 19.83 -1.78
C ARG A 218 -19.64 19.17 -2.94
N TYR A 219 -19.77 19.77 -4.12
CA TYR A 219 -19.07 19.32 -5.33
C TYR A 219 -17.66 19.92 -5.38
N PRO A 220 -16.69 19.21 -6.00
CA PRO A 220 -16.86 17.95 -6.69
C PRO A 220 -17.07 16.74 -5.76
N VAL A 221 -17.78 15.72 -6.25
CA VAL A 221 -17.92 14.42 -5.60
C VAL A 221 -17.02 13.42 -6.31
N ALA A 222 -16.05 12.86 -5.60
CA ALA A 222 -15.19 11.80 -6.07
C ALA A 222 -15.88 10.44 -5.88
N VAL A 223 -15.99 9.65 -6.95
CA VAL A 223 -16.46 8.26 -6.92
C VAL A 223 -15.27 7.37 -7.28
N THR A 224 -14.72 6.68 -6.30
CA THR A 224 -13.41 6.01 -6.43
C THR A 224 -13.53 4.50 -6.30
N GLN A 225 -12.81 3.80 -7.16
CA GLN A 225 -12.57 2.36 -7.07
C GLN A 225 -11.09 2.06 -7.32
N GLU A 226 -10.49 1.21 -6.48
CA GLU A 226 -9.14 0.72 -6.69
C GLU A 226 -9.13 -0.70 -7.27
N PHE A 227 -8.14 -0.96 -8.12
CA PHE A 227 -7.81 -2.26 -8.68
C PHE A 227 -6.34 -2.58 -8.44
N SER A 228 -6.06 -3.82 -8.08
CA SER A 228 -4.71 -4.23 -7.75
C SER A 228 -4.47 -5.69 -8.07
N ALA A 229 -3.28 -5.96 -8.62
CA ALA A 229 -2.73 -7.28 -8.89
C ALA A 229 -1.87 -7.81 -7.72
N ASP A 230 -1.85 -7.08 -6.59
CA ASP A 230 -1.07 -7.41 -5.40
C ASP A 230 -1.59 -8.69 -4.72
N ALA A 231 -0.65 -9.54 -4.28
CA ALA A 231 -0.92 -10.70 -3.46
C ALA A 231 -1.32 -10.32 -2.02
N LEU A 232 -0.72 -9.29 -1.42
CA LEU A 232 -0.99 -8.85 -0.05
C LEU A 232 -2.15 -7.85 -0.01
N SER A 233 -3.00 -7.98 1.00
CA SER A 233 -4.13 -7.07 1.21
C SER A 233 -3.77 -5.97 2.18
N TRP A 234 -4.36 -4.80 1.95
CA TRP A 234 -4.42 -3.74 2.94
C TRP A 234 -5.71 -2.95 2.73
N MET A 235 -6.19 -2.28 3.77
CA MET A 235 -7.40 -1.48 3.70
C MET A 235 -7.44 -0.42 4.78
N VAL A 236 -8.34 0.55 4.62
CA VAL A 236 -8.70 1.51 5.66
C VAL A 236 -10.19 1.40 5.94
N VAL A 237 -10.55 1.34 7.21
CA VAL A 237 -11.94 1.39 7.68
C VAL A 237 -12.10 2.64 8.52
N GLY A 238 -13.11 3.45 8.22
CA GLY A 238 -13.50 4.61 9.00
C GLY A 238 -14.88 4.44 9.62
N GLN A 239 -15.11 4.90 10.83
CA GLN A 239 -16.44 5.08 11.41
C GLN A 239 -16.72 6.56 11.58
N SER A 240 -17.94 6.99 11.27
CA SER A 240 -18.35 8.37 11.54
C SER A 240 -18.34 8.65 13.05
N VAL A 241 -17.65 9.73 13.46
CA VAL A 241 -17.61 10.18 14.87
C VAL A 241 -18.96 10.72 15.33
N THR A 242 -19.85 11.08 14.40
CA THR A 242 -21.23 11.52 14.68
C THR A 242 -22.23 10.35 14.70
N GLY A 243 -21.75 9.11 14.53
CA GLY A 243 -22.56 7.89 14.50
C GLY A 243 -23.28 7.63 13.18
N GLN A 244 -23.08 8.47 12.16
CA GLN A 244 -23.72 8.34 10.85
C GLN A 244 -22.86 7.53 9.88
N GLY A 245 -22.91 6.20 10.04
CA GLY A 245 -22.34 5.26 9.07
C GLY A 245 -20.84 4.98 9.20
N TYR A 246 -20.30 4.24 8.23
CA TYR A 246 -18.89 3.85 8.16
C TYR A 246 -18.39 3.85 6.71
N VAL A 247 -17.09 3.99 6.56
CA VAL A 247 -16.32 3.91 5.32
C VAL A 247 -15.49 2.63 5.39
N SER A 248 -15.44 1.87 4.30
CA SER A 248 -14.49 0.78 4.16
C SER A 248 -13.94 0.90 2.75
N GLN A 249 -12.65 1.22 2.67
CA GLN A 249 -11.90 1.37 1.45
C GLN A 249 -10.91 0.21 1.37
N TRP A 250 -11.16 -0.68 0.43
CA TRP A 250 -10.29 -1.81 0.14
C TRP A 250 -9.14 -1.34 -0.74
N ARG A 251 -7.91 -1.36 -0.20
CA ARG A 251 -6.70 -0.76 -0.79
C ARG A 251 -6.98 0.69 -1.22
N PRO A 252 -6.86 1.70 -0.34
CA PRO A 252 -7.03 3.09 -0.76
C PRO A 252 -5.74 3.61 -1.42
N ALA A 253 -5.83 4.48 -2.42
CA ALA A 253 -4.64 5.09 -3.00
C ALA A 253 -3.85 5.89 -1.92
N GLY A 254 -2.53 5.75 -1.92
CA GLY A 254 -1.62 6.59 -1.12
C GLY A 254 -1.42 6.16 0.33
N THR A 255 -1.36 7.15 1.22
CA THR A 255 -0.96 7.04 2.63
C THR A 255 -2.09 6.45 3.49
N ALA A 256 -1.79 5.49 4.36
CA ALA A 256 -2.74 4.98 5.32
C ALA A 256 -3.06 6.01 6.41
N THR A 257 -4.27 5.98 6.95
CA THR A 257 -4.72 6.87 8.04
C THR A 257 -5.19 6.05 9.22
N ALA A 258 -4.74 6.40 10.43
CA ALA A 258 -5.25 5.88 11.69
C ALA A 258 -5.55 7.04 12.67
N GLY A 259 -6.69 7.00 13.34
CA GLY A 259 -7.21 8.08 14.19
C GLY A 259 -8.21 8.99 13.50
N VAL A 260 -8.57 10.09 14.17
CA VAL A 260 -9.66 10.98 13.73
C VAL A 260 -9.20 11.94 12.65
N ALA A 261 -9.81 11.86 11.47
CA ALA A 261 -9.61 12.82 10.38
C ALA A 261 -10.97 13.35 9.89
N GLY A 262 -11.25 14.62 10.19
CA GLY A 262 -12.55 15.22 9.91
C GLY A 262 -13.66 14.57 10.73
N GLU A 263 -14.73 14.11 10.08
CA GLU A 263 -15.89 13.48 10.75
C GLU A 263 -15.74 11.96 10.94
N TYR A 264 -14.55 11.40 10.73
CA TYR A 264 -14.31 9.96 10.76
C TYR A 264 -13.13 9.60 11.65
N ASP A 265 -13.30 8.53 12.41
CA ASP A 265 -12.22 7.81 13.08
C ASP A 265 -11.78 6.65 12.18
N TYR A 266 -10.49 6.55 11.85
CA TYR A 266 -9.93 5.60 10.91
C TYR A 266 -9.04 4.55 11.57
N ARG A 267 -9.04 3.35 10.98
CA ARG A 267 -8.09 2.26 11.23
C ARG A 267 -7.50 1.80 9.92
N ALA A 268 -6.20 1.54 9.93
CA ALA A 268 -5.50 0.96 8.79
C ALA A 268 -5.18 -0.52 9.06
N TYR A 269 -5.24 -1.34 8.03
CA TYR A 269 -5.10 -2.79 8.11
C TYR A 269 -4.11 -3.24 7.05
N PHE A 270 -3.12 -4.04 7.42
CA PHE A 270 -2.11 -4.54 6.50
C PHE A 270 -1.85 -6.04 6.72
N GLU A 271 -1.65 -6.76 5.62
CA GLU A 271 -1.07 -8.10 5.64
C GLU A 271 0.44 -8.04 5.39
N LEU A 272 1.18 -8.92 6.06
CA LEU A 272 2.58 -9.21 5.77
C LEU A 272 2.79 -10.72 5.64
N THR A 273 3.75 -11.12 4.81
CA THR A 273 4.16 -12.52 4.70
C THR A 273 4.90 -12.98 5.96
N ALA A 274 4.66 -14.22 6.39
CA ALA A 274 5.44 -14.88 7.44
C ALA A 274 6.17 -16.14 6.93
N VAL A 275 6.08 -16.43 5.62
CA VAL A 275 6.74 -17.57 4.97
C VAL A 275 8.26 -17.63 5.24
N PRO A 276 9.02 -16.52 5.22
CA PRO A 276 10.47 -16.60 5.39
C PRO A 276 10.95 -17.13 6.74
N VAL A 277 10.09 -17.11 7.77
CA VAL A 277 10.42 -17.56 9.13
C VAL A 277 9.86 -18.95 9.46
N HIS A 278 9.21 -19.66 8.54
CA HIS A 278 8.63 -20.98 8.81
C HIS A 278 9.65 -21.98 9.35
N GLY A 279 9.35 -22.54 10.53
CA GLY A 279 10.23 -23.49 11.22
C GLY A 279 11.57 -22.90 11.68
N LYS A 280 11.73 -21.58 11.65
CA LYS A 280 12.96 -20.89 12.02
C LYS A 280 12.96 -20.42 13.48
N GLN A 281 14.15 -20.29 14.06
CA GLN A 281 14.30 -19.67 15.36
C GLN A 281 14.38 -18.16 15.19
N VAL A 282 13.27 -17.46 15.43
CA VAL A 282 13.23 -16.00 15.42
C VAL A 282 14.00 -15.46 16.63
N ARG A 283 15.00 -14.61 16.37
CA ARG A 283 15.83 -13.94 17.39
C ARG A 283 15.23 -12.61 17.80
N THR A 284 14.93 -11.76 16.82
CA THR A 284 14.29 -10.45 17.01
C THR A 284 13.39 -10.15 15.83
N ALA A 285 12.28 -9.47 16.06
CA ALA A 285 11.50 -8.87 14.98
C ALA A 285 10.99 -7.47 15.38
N ARG A 286 11.07 -6.53 14.44
CA ARG A 286 10.71 -5.12 14.64
C ARG A 286 9.78 -4.67 13.53
N LEU A 287 8.56 -4.29 13.89
CA LEU A 287 7.60 -3.67 12.98
C LEU A 287 7.87 -2.18 12.95
N ARG A 288 8.38 -1.68 11.81
CA ARG A 288 8.61 -0.26 11.57
C ARG A 288 7.35 0.37 10.97
N ILE A 289 6.89 1.45 11.60
CA ILE A 289 5.73 2.22 11.18
C ILE A 289 6.24 3.63 10.84
N PRO A 290 6.15 4.09 9.58
CA PRO A 290 6.62 5.41 9.18
C PRO A 290 5.61 6.51 9.57
N ALA A 291 5.24 6.53 10.86
CA ALA A 291 4.38 7.51 11.51
C ALA A 291 5.16 8.17 12.65
N CYS A 292 4.78 9.40 13.00
CA CYS A 292 5.35 10.12 14.14
C CYS A 292 4.28 10.67 15.08
N GLN A 293 3.21 9.92 15.19
CA GLN A 293 2.11 10.09 16.12
C GLN A 293 1.98 8.80 16.93
N GLN A 294 1.31 8.86 18.08
CA GLN A 294 1.07 7.66 18.88
C GLN A 294 0.14 6.70 18.12
N VAL A 295 0.65 5.52 17.76
CA VAL A 295 -0.08 4.48 17.04
C VAL A 295 -0.02 3.18 17.82
N GLU A 296 -1.18 2.57 18.00
CA GLU A 296 -1.33 1.21 18.50
C GLU A 296 -1.28 0.21 17.33
N ALA A 297 -0.48 -0.85 17.47
CA ALA A 297 -0.43 -1.97 16.54
C ALA A 297 -1.10 -3.19 17.16
N TRP A 298 -2.13 -3.72 16.48
CA TRP A 298 -2.93 -4.83 16.94
C TRP A 298 -2.80 -6.02 15.99
N HIS A 299 -2.48 -7.20 16.51
CA HIS A 299 -2.64 -8.43 15.76
C HIS A 299 -4.14 -8.75 15.68
N ILE A 300 -4.60 -9.02 14.47
CA ILE A 300 -6.00 -9.28 14.17
C ILE A 300 -6.17 -10.59 13.40
N GLY A 301 -7.43 -11.05 13.31
CA GLY A 301 -7.82 -12.08 12.36
C GLY A 301 -7.73 -11.62 10.90
N ALA A 302 -8.12 -12.51 10.00
CA ALA A 302 -8.16 -12.18 8.57
C ALA A 302 -9.15 -11.02 8.33
N PHE A 303 -8.77 -10.10 7.44
CA PHE A 303 -9.63 -9.03 7.00
C PHE A 303 -9.88 -9.12 5.49
N GLY A 304 -10.94 -8.46 5.05
CA GLY A 304 -11.44 -8.57 3.68
C GLY A 304 -12.39 -7.43 3.32
N PRO A 305 -12.95 -7.46 2.11
CA PRO A 305 -13.93 -6.47 1.66
C PRO A 305 -15.19 -6.37 2.54
N GLY A 306 -15.49 -7.42 3.31
CA GLY A 306 -16.56 -7.43 4.30
C GLY A 306 -16.20 -6.83 5.66
N THR A 307 -14.93 -6.49 5.90
CA THR A 307 -14.48 -5.92 7.17
C THR A 307 -15.08 -4.53 7.35
N THR A 308 -15.73 -4.37 8.50
CA THR A 308 -16.33 -3.12 8.99
C THR A 308 -15.68 -2.74 10.32
N TRP A 309 -16.03 -1.56 10.83
CA TRP A 309 -15.49 -1.06 12.09
C TRP A 309 -15.74 -2.02 13.27
N THR A 310 -16.92 -2.64 13.29
CA THR A 310 -17.36 -3.56 14.36
C THR A 310 -17.04 -5.03 14.08
N ALA A 311 -16.72 -5.40 12.84
CA ALA A 311 -16.46 -6.78 12.46
C ALA A 311 -14.96 -7.18 12.52
N THR A 312 -14.10 -6.31 13.07
CA THR A 312 -12.68 -6.63 13.22
C THR A 312 -12.47 -7.63 14.36
N GLU A 313 -11.85 -8.77 14.06
CA GLU A 313 -11.46 -9.78 15.06
C GLU A 313 -10.12 -9.37 15.70
N TYR A 314 -10.17 -8.62 16.80
CA TYR A 314 -8.97 -8.28 17.56
C TYR A 314 -8.49 -9.48 18.37
N ARG A 315 -7.20 -9.78 18.27
CA ARG A 315 -6.58 -10.90 18.99
C ARG A 315 -5.69 -10.40 20.12
N GLU A 316 -4.84 -9.43 19.83
CA GLU A 316 -3.79 -9.00 20.76
C GLU A 316 -3.28 -7.60 20.42
N LEU A 317 -3.09 -6.75 21.44
CA LEU A 317 -2.30 -5.53 21.30
C LEU A 317 -0.83 -5.91 21.28
N ILE A 318 -0.16 -5.66 20.15
CA ILE A 318 1.27 -5.97 19.98
C ILE A 318 2.11 -4.89 20.68
N GLY A 319 1.72 -3.63 20.54
CA GLY A 319 2.40 -2.52 21.20
C GLY A 319 1.92 -1.16 20.73
N VAL A 320 2.51 -0.12 21.32
CA VAL A 320 2.22 1.28 21.06
C VAL A 320 3.55 2.00 20.78
N THR A 321 3.58 2.90 19.79
CA THR A 321 4.78 3.68 19.46
C THR A 321 4.41 5.12 19.12
N ASP A 322 5.27 6.08 19.50
CA ASP A 322 5.09 7.52 19.25
C ASP A 322 5.86 8.04 18.03
N CYS A 323 6.82 7.25 17.54
CA CYS A 323 7.54 7.38 16.28
C CYS A 323 8.37 6.09 16.16
N GLY A 324 8.17 5.29 15.11
CA GLY A 324 9.11 4.22 14.78
C GLY A 324 8.57 2.80 14.98
N GLU A 325 9.08 2.07 15.97
CA GLU A 325 9.06 0.60 15.96
C GLU A 325 8.25 -0.03 17.10
N VAL A 326 7.67 -1.21 16.82
CA VAL A 326 7.06 -2.11 17.80
C VAL A 326 7.78 -3.46 17.77
N ASP A 327 8.09 -4.02 18.95
CA ASP A 327 8.65 -5.37 19.08
C ASP A 327 7.58 -6.42 18.72
N VAL A 328 7.79 -7.14 17.61
CA VAL A 328 6.89 -8.21 17.13
C VAL A 328 7.55 -9.59 17.24
N THR A 329 8.61 -9.74 18.04
CA THR A 329 9.38 -10.99 18.15
C THR A 329 8.48 -12.15 18.53
N ALA A 330 7.66 -12.01 19.58
CA ALA A 330 6.76 -13.08 20.03
C ALA A 330 5.71 -13.46 18.98
N LEU A 331 5.20 -12.49 18.22
CA LEU A 331 4.24 -12.73 17.14
C LEU A 331 4.89 -13.50 15.99
N MET A 332 6.08 -13.09 15.55
CA MET A 332 6.83 -13.76 14.49
C MET A 332 7.31 -15.17 14.91
N THR A 333 7.67 -15.37 16.18
CA THR A 333 8.00 -16.70 16.72
C THR A 333 6.81 -17.66 16.65
N ARG A 334 5.60 -17.20 16.99
CA ARG A 334 4.39 -18.03 16.83
C ARG A 334 4.10 -18.33 15.36
N ALA A 335 4.17 -17.32 14.50
CA ALA A 335 3.97 -17.50 13.06
C ALA A 335 4.97 -18.49 12.45
N ALA A 336 6.22 -18.47 12.90
CA ALA A 336 7.27 -19.41 12.53
C ALA A 336 6.93 -20.85 12.97
N ALA A 337 6.53 -21.04 14.22
CA ALA A 337 6.23 -22.34 14.80
C ALA A 337 4.96 -22.97 14.20
N GLU A 338 3.94 -22.16 13.92
CA GLU A 338 2.65 -22.61 13.40
C GLU A 338 2.58 -22.62 11.86
N GLY A 339 3.63 -22.14 11.17
CA GLY A 339 3.68 -22.12 9.70
C GLY A 339 2.68 -21.17 9.05
N TRP A 340 2.41 -20.02 9.69
CA TRP A 340 1.44 -19.05 9.18
C TRP A 340 1.89 -18.43 7.86
N GLN A 341 1.06 -18.45 6.83
CA GLN A 341 1.40 -17.82 5.55
C GLN A 341 1.52 -16.30 5.69
N ARG A 342 0.66 -15.70 6.52
CA ARG A 342 0.53 -14.25 6.69
C ARG A 342 0.21 -13.88 8.13
N ILE A 343 0.55 -12.65 8.49
CA ILE A 343 0.09 -11.97 9.70
C ILE A 343 -0.71 -10.74 9.25
N SER A 344 -1.80 -10.44 9.96
CA SER A 344 -2.61 -9.24 9.76
C SER A 344 -2.46 -8.29 10.95
N VAL A 345 -2.19 -7.03 10.68
CA VAL A 345 -2.01 -5.99 11.70
C VAL A 345 -2.98 -4.84 11.43
N ALA A 346 -3.73 -4.44 12.46
CA ALA A 346 -4.51 -3.21 12.45
C ALA A 346 -3.77 -2.11 13.22
N PHE A 347 -3.88 -0.89 12.73
CA PHE A 347 -3.33 0.32 13.33
C PHE A 347 -4.46 1.26 13.71
N ALA A 348 -4.42 1.73 14.95
CA ALA A 348 -5.33 2.74 15.49
C ALA A 348 -4.49 3.85 16.15
N ALA A 349 -5.02 5.06 16.18
CA ALA A 349 -4.41 6.17 16.91
C ALA A 349 -5.45 6.76 17.85
N ARG A 350 -4.99 7.41 18.92
CA ARG A 350 -5.89 8.10 19.85
C ARG A 350 -6.72 9.16 19.13
N THR A 351 -7.92 9.38 19.63
CA THR A 351 -8.89 10.31 19.04
C THR A 351 -8.67 11.77 19.44
N ASP A 352 -7.81 12.04 20.43
CA ASP A 352 -7.49 13.37 20.95
C ASP A 352 -6.18 13.96 20.38
N GLN A 353 -5.65 13.37 19.32
CA GLN A 353 -4.49 13.84 18.57
C GLN A 353 -4.80 13.91 17.08
N GLU A 354 -3.92 14.58 16.32
CA GLU A 354 -3.93 14.53 14.86
C GLU A 354 -3.81 13.06 14.38
N PRO A 355 -4.50 12.70 13.29
CA PRO A 355 -4.46 11.34 12.79
C PRO A 355 -3.05 10.99 12.30
N ALA A 356 -2.63 9.76 12.57
CA ALA A 356 -1.40 9.22 12.03
C ALA A 356 -1.58 8.94 10.54
N GLN A 357 -0.73 9.56 9.71
CA GLN A 357 -0.66 9.31 8.28
C GLN A 357 0.70 8.71 7.94
N PHE A 358 0.71 7.49 7.41
CA PHE A 358 1.94 6.75 7.16
C PHE A 358 1.89 5.88 5.91
N GLY A 359 3.05 5.71 5.27
CA GLY A 359 3.24 4.77 4.17
C GLY A 359 3.23 3.31 4.64
N ALA A 360 3.55 2.38 3.74
CA ALA A 360 3.57 0.95 4.04
C ALA A 360 4.50 0.60 5.22
N PRO A 361 3.99 -0.01 6.31
CA PRO A 361 4.83 -0.59 7.35
C PRO A 361 5.68 -1.75 6.80
N LEU A 362 6.78 -2.04 7.50
CA LEU A 362 7.62 -3.21 7.22
C LEU A 362 8.05 -3.91 8.52
N VAL A 363 8.36 -5.19 8.44
CA VAL A 363 8.97 -5.95 9.54
C VAL A 363 10.42 -6.26 9.17
N GLU A 364 11.35 -5.88 10.04
CA GLU A 364 12.72 -6.39 10.02
C GLU A 364 12.83 -7.55 11.01
N VAL A 365 13.20 -8.74 10.54
CA VAL A 365 13.28 -9.96 11.34
C VAL A 365 14.63 -10.63 11.20
N ARG A 366 15.22 -11.02 12.35
CA ARG A 366 16.46 -11.79 12.45
C ARG A 366 16.13 -13.21 12.89
N TYR A 367 16.61 -14.22 12.19
CA TYR A 367 16.32 -15.63 12.48
C TYR A 367 17.44 -16.59 12.05
N GLN A 368 17.39 -17.84 12.51
CA GLN A 368 18.30 -18.94 12.12
C GLN A 368 17.50 -20.16 11.66
#